data_AF-A0A7M1SQE8-F1
#
_entry.id   AF-A0A7M1SQE8-F1
#
_cell.length_a   1.000
_cell.length_b   1.000
_cell.length_c   1.000
_cell.angle_alpha   90.00
_cell.angle_beta   90.00
_cell.angle_gamma   90.00
#
_symmetry.space_group_name_H-M   'P 1'
#
loop_
_entity.id
_entity.type
_entity.pdbx_description
1 polymer ?
#
loop_
_entity_poly.entity_id
_entity_poly.type
_entity_poly.pdbx_seq_one_letter_code
_entity_poly.pdbx_strand_id
1 'polypeptide(L)' 'MTFAFDRVEPDGDEQAAAMTEQYLDYSSFSRQGLLDQLLFEGFTREQAEHGVAEVGH' A
#
# COMPACT_ATOMS: atom_id res chain seq x y z
N MET A 1 17.37 -22.28 4.34
CA MET A 1 17.47 -20.84 4.64
C MET A 1 16.15 -20.22 4.21
N THR A 2 15.17 -20.16 5.09
CA THR A 2 13.84 -19.65 4.77
C THR A 2 13.92 -18.13 4.68
N PHE A 3 13.63 -17.59 3.49
CA PHE A 3 13.41 -16.16 3.27
C PHE A 3 12.18 -15.74 4.07
N ALA A 4 12.37 -15.28 5.29
CA ALA A 4 11.36 -14.52 6.01
C ALA A 4 11.79 -13.06 5.92
N PHE A 5 11.42 -12.42 4.80
CA PHE A 5 11.40 -10.97 4.71
C PHE A 5 10.19 -10.49 5.52
N ASP A 6 10.24 -10.68 6.83
CA ASP A 6 9.43 -9.92 7.77
C ASP A 6 10.17 -8.62 7.99
N ARG A 7 10.15 -7.80 6.94
CA ARG A 7 10.64 -6.44 7.00
C ARG A 7 9.39 -5.60 6.74
N VAL A 8 8.63 -5.38 7.81
CA VAL A 8 7.94 -4.11 7.99
C VAL A 8 9.05 -3.06 8.03
N GLU A 9 9.58 -2.72 6.86
CA GLU A 9 10.36 -1.51 6.70
C GLU A 9 9.33 -0.39 6.83
N PRO A 10 9.47 0.51 7.82
CA PRO A 10 8.55 1.62 7.99
C PRO A 10 8.40 2.44 6.69
N ASP A 11 9.46 2.48 5.88
CA ASP A 11 9.45 3.06 4.54
C ASP A 11 8.40 2.45 3.59
N GLY A 12 8.02 1.18 3.77
CA GLY A 12 7.02 0.52 2.92
C GLY A 12 5.60 0.95 3.25
N ASP A 13 5.32 1.19 4.53
CA ASP A 13 4.03 1.71 4.99
C ASP A 13 3.83 3.16 4.53
N GLU A 14 4.87 4.00 4.73
CA GLU A 14 4.88 5.40 4.27
C GLU A 14 4.79 5.50 2.74
N GLN A 15 5.49 4.63 2.00
CA GLN A 15 5.40 4.59 0.53
C GLN A 15 4.01 4.12 0.06
N ALA A 16 3.41 3.12 0.72
CA ALA A 16 2.06 2.67 0.36
C ALA A 16 1.01 3.76 0.58
N ALA A 17 1.13 4.54 1.67
CA ALA A 17 0.28 5.70 1.93
C ALA A 17 0.46 6.76 0.83
N ALA A 18 1.70 7.18 0.56
CA ALA A 18 1.96 8.18 -0.47
C ALA A 18 1.46 7.76 -1.87
N MET A 19 1.63 6.48 -2.24
CA MET A 19 1.10 5.95 -3.49
C MET A 19 -0.43 5.95 -3.52
N THR A 20 -1.07 5.60 -2.40
CA THR A 20 -2.53 5.66 -2.29
C THR A 20 -3.06 7.08 -2.49
N GLU A 21 -2.44 8.09 -1.87
CA GLU A 21 -2.81 9.50 -2.08
C GLU A 21 -2.68 9.90 -3.54
N GLN A 22 -1.57 9.56 -4.19
CA GLN A 22 -1.36 9.88 -5.60
C GLN A 22 -2.39 9.21 -6.51
N TYR A 23 -2.75 7.94 -6.24
CA TYR A 23 -3.78 7.28 -7.02
C TYR A 23 -5.15 7.92 -6.84
N LEU A 24 -5.50 8.33 -5.62
CA LEU A 24 -6.76 9.03 -5.34
C LEU A 24 -6.82 10.43 -5.94
N ASP A 25 -5.69 11.14 -5.98
CA ASP A 25 -5.58 12.46 -6.62
C ASP A 25 -5.70 12.35 -8.15
N TYR A 26 -5.10 11.31 -8.73
CA TYR A 26 -5.15 11.06 -10.17
C TYR A 26 -6.49 10.48 -10.63
N SER A 27 -7.16 9.67 -9.81
CA SER A 27 -8.42 9.01 -10.15
C SER A 27 -9.19 8.56 -8.90
N SER A 28 -10.52 8.55 -8.98
CA SER A 28 -11.35 8.00 -7.90
C SER A 28 -11.32 6.46 -7.92
N PHE A 29 -10.28 5.88 -7.33
CA PHE A 29 -10.21 4.43 -7.08
C PHE A 29 -11.05 4.04 -5.86
N SER A 30 -11.66 2.85 -5.92
CA SER A 30 -12.24 2.20 -4.74
C SER A 30 -11.13 1.66 -3.83
N ARG A 31 -11.41 1.55 -2.52
CA ARG A 31 -10.49 0.96 -1.52
C ARG A 31 -9.85 -0.37 -1.98
N GLN A 32 -10.67 -1.25 -2.56
CA GLN A 32 -10.22 -2.54 -3.07
C GLN A 32 -9.30 -2.42 -4.29
N GLY A 33 -9.54 -1.43 -5.15
CA GLY A 33 -8.70 -1.17 -6.33
C GLY A 33 -7.33 -0.62 -5.96
N LEU A 34 -7.25 0.23 -4.93
CA LEU A 34 -5.97 0.72 -4.39
C LEU A 34 -5.14 -0.42 -3.80
N LEU A 35 -5.79 -1.31 -3.03
CA LEU A 35 -5.15 -2.50 -2.47
C LEU A 35 -4.54 -3.39 -3.57
N ASP A 36 -5.32 -3.68 -4.61
CA ASP A 36 -4.85 -4.50 -5.73
C ASP A 36 -3.66 -3.85 -6.44
N GLN A 37 -3.70 -2.52 -6.58
CA GLN A 37 -2.64 -1.78 -7.24
C GLN A 37 -1.33 -1.75 -6.44
N LEU A 38 -1.41 -1.56 -5.13
CA LEU A 38 -0.23 -1.64 -4.25
C LEU A 38 0.36 -3.05 -4.22
N LEU A 39 -0.49 -4.09 -4.20
CA LEU A 39 -0.03 -5.47 -4.32
C LEU A 39 0.69 -5.71 -5.66
N PHE A 40 0.19 -5.13 -6.75
CA PHE A 40 0.82 -5.22 -8.06
C PHE A 40 2.17 -4.48 -8.13
N GLU A 41 2.27 -3.33 -7.47
CA GLU A 41 3.52 -2.55 -7.31
C GLU A 41 4.58 -3.28 -6.46
N GLY A 42 4.18 -4.35 -5.75
CA GLY A 42 5.07 -5.21 -4.97
C GLY A 42 5.03 -4.96 -3.47
N PHE A 43 4.08 -4.15 -2.99
CA PHE A 43 3.82 -4.02 -1.56
C PHE A 43 3.21 -5.31 -1.02
N THR A 44 3.49 -5.59 0.25
CA THR A 44 2.78 -6.64 0.97
C THR A 44 1.33 -6.23 1.20
N ARG A 45 0.46 -7.22 1.45
CA ARG A 45 -0.93 -6.94 1.81
C ARG A 45 -1.04 -6.03 3.03
N GLU A 46 -0.18 -6.24 4.04
CA GLU A 46 -0.20 -5.44 5.26
C GLU A 46 0.14 -3.96 4.99
N GLN A 47 1.20 -3.70 4.20
CA GLN A 47 1.57 -2.34 3.78
C GLN A 47 0.47 -1.68 2.94
N ALA A 48 -0.11 -2.43 2.00
CA ALA A 48 -1.19 -1.94 1.17
C ALA A 48 -2.44 -1.60 2.01
N GLU A 49 -2.80 -2.44 2.98
CA GLU A 49 -3.89 -2.20 3.92
C GLU A 49 -3.62 -1.00 4.81
N HIS A 50 -2.38 -0.83 5.26
CA HIS A 50 -1.95 0.31 6.05
C HIS A 50 -2.07 1.62 5.24
N GLY A 51 -1.44 1.70 4.07
CA GLY A 51 -1.49 2.89 3.22
C GLY A 51 -2.91 3.29 2.83
N VAL A 52 -3.76 2.31 2.51
CA VAL A 52 -5.17 2.55 2.19
C VAL A 52 -5.99 2.97 3.42
N ALA A 53 -5.66 2.50 4.61
CA ALA A 53 -6.32 2.92 5.85
C ALA A 53 -5.87 4.30 6.33
N GLU A 54 -4.59 4.65 6.17
CA GLU A 54 -4.06 5.97 6.51
C GLU A 54 -4.66 7.07 5.64
N VAL A 55 -4.82 6.80 4.34
CA VAL A 55 -5.32 7.79 3.37
C VAL A 55 -6.84 7.76 3.23
N GLY A 56 -7.43 6.57 3.28
CA GLY A 56 -8.87 6.37 3.23
C GLY A 56 -9.46 6.38 4.64
N HIS A 57 -9.63 7.58 5.20
CA HIS A 57 -10.32 7.85 6.48
C HIS A 57 -11.62 7.06 6.70
#